data_AF-A0A5R9FR21-F1
#
_entry.id   AF-A0A5R9FR21-F1
#
_cell.length_a   1.000
_cell.length_b   1.000
_cell.length_c   1.000
_cell.angle_alpha   90.00
_cell.angle_beta   90.00
_cell.angle_gamma   90.00
#
_symmetry.space_group_name_H-M   'P 1'
#
loop_
_entity.id
_entity.type
_entity.pdbx_description
1 polymer ?
#
loop_
_entity_poly.entity_id
_entity_poly.type
_entity_poly.pdbx_seq_one_letter_code
_entity_poly.pdbx_strand_id
1 'polypeptide(L)'
;MRWLMSLGERTRPDVPRYAECPAPDKARALALVDDFGHLFTVLREWRQAYGEELTAWAIQVEADDIENLPAELIDRWEWEGDPVRIDTERGGYVRVSDYRDVPVRAGITTRSSTGVPLWTTTS
;
A
#
# COMPACT_ATOMS: atom_id res chain seq x y z
N MET A 1 -2.46 13.77 13.24
CA MET A 1 -2.36 12.72 12.21
C MET A 1 -2.98 13.25 10.93
N ARG A 2 -2.26 13.14 9.82
CA ARG A 2 -2.72 13.47 8.46
C ARG A 2 -2.65 12.23 7.59
N TRP A 3 -3.30 12.26 6.43
CA TRP A 3 -3.19 11.21 5.42
C TRP A 3 -2.21 11.62 4.33
N LEU A 4 -1.16 10.81 4.16
CA LEU A 4 -0.25 10.90 3.03
C LEU A 4 -0.69 9.88 1.98
N MET A 5 -0.78 10.30 0.73
CA MET A 5 -1.14 9.45 -0.41
C MET A 5 -0.09 9.55 -1.50
N SER A 6 0.35 8.40 -2.02
CA SER A 6 1.26 8.29 -3.15
C SER A 6 0.56 7.71 -4.37
N LEU A 7 0.86 8.29 -5.54
CA LEU A 7 0.38 7.78 -6.82
C LEU A 7 1.33 6.69 -7.33
N GLY A 8 0.82 5.47 -7.46
CA GLY A 8 1.52 4.37 -8.11
C GLY A 8 1.51 4.52 -9.63
N GLU A 9 2.61 4.14 -10.27
CA GLU A 9 2.74 4.14 -11.73
C GLU A 9 2.89 2.71 -12.25
N ARG A 10 2.07 2.35 -13.24
CA ARG A 10 2.19 1.06 -13.92
C ARG A 10 3.33 1.12 -14.91
N THR A 11 4.40 0.38 -14.63
CA THR A 11 5.57 0.29 -15.52
C THR A 11 5.46 -0.86 -16.53
N ARG A 12 4.51 -1.79 -16.34
CA ARG A 12 4.29 -2.93 -17.24
C ARG A 12 2.79 -3.22 -17.47
N PRO A 13 2.32 -3.19 -18.73
CA PRO A 13 0.90 -3.42 -19.06
C PRO A 13 0.48 -4.90 -18.95
N ASP A 14 1.44 -5.82 -18.96
CA ASP A 14 1.28 -7.29 -18.94
C ASP A 14 1.19 -7.92 -17.54
N VAL A 15 1.41 -7.13 -16.49
CA VAL A 15 1.42 -7.55 -15.06
C VAL A 15 0.34 -6.73 -14.29
N PRO A 16 0.07 -6.97 -12.98
CA PRO A 16 -1.26 -6.83 -12.36
C PRO A 16 -2.03 -5.54 -12.66
N ARG A 17 -3.35 -5.62 -12.56
CA ARG A 17 -4.28 -4.53 -12.93
C ARG A 17 -4.02 -3.23 -12.15
N TYR A 18 -3.47 -3.31 -10.93
CA TYR A 18 -3.14 -2.18 -10.07
C TYR A 18 -1.63 -1.87 -10.07
N ALA A 19 -1.26 -0.63 -9.77
CA ALA A 19 0.14 -0.22 -9.64
C ALA A 19 0.71 -0.62 -8.27
N GLU A 20 2.01 -0.92 -8.20
CA GLU A 20 2.71 -1.18 -6.93
C GLU A 20 2.74 0.07 -6.03
N CYS A 21 2.97 -0.10 -4.73
CA CYS A 21 3.04 0.99 -3.76
C CYS A 21 4.42 1.65 -3.83
N PRO A 22 4.56 2.87 -4.40
CA PRO A 22 5.85 3.54 -4.40
C PRO A 22 6.09 4.18 -3.03
N ALA A 23 7.33 4.17 -2.58
CA ALA A 23 7.79 5.05 -1.51
C ALA A 23 7.53 6.51 -1.89
N PRO A 24 7.33 7.42 -0.91
CA PRO A 24 6.95 8.78 -1.22
C PRO A 24 7.92 9.52 -2.15
N ASP A 25 9.23 9.35 -1.94
CA ASP A 25 10.31 9.94 -2.74
C ASP A 25 10.38 9.40 -4.18
N LYS A 26 9.76 8.25 -4.44
CA LYS A 26 9.71 7.59 -5.76
C LYS A 26 8.35 7.76 -6.44
N ALA A 27 7.37 8.34 -5.74
CA ALA A 27 6.02 8.48 -6.25
C ALA A 27 5.96 9.57 -7.32
N ARG A 28 5.16 9.33 -8.36
CA ARG A 28 4.95 10.31 -9.43
C ARG A 28 4.20 11.56 -8.93
N ALA A 29 3.35 11.38 -7.93
CA ALA A 29 2.63 12.44 -7.25
C ALA A 29 2.39 12.06 -5.79
N LEU A 30 2.35 13.08 -4.93
CA LEU A 30 2.06 12.95 -3.51
C LEU A 30 0.99 13.95 -3.10
N ALA A 31 0.20 13.59 -2.09
CA ALA A 31 -0.70 14.50 -1.42
C ALA A 31 -0.73 14.27 0.09
N LEU A 32 -0.79 15.35 0.86
CA LEU A 32 -0.96 15.33 2.30
C LEU A 32 -2.25 16.07 2.64
N VAL A 33 -3.17 15.41 3.34
CA VAL A 33 -4.49 15.97 3.68
C VAL A 33 -4.85 15.68 5.13
N ASP A 34 -5.68 16.52 5.74
CA ASP A 34 -6.09 16.31 7.14
C ASP A 34 -7.09 15.17 7.32
N ASP A 35 -7.94 14.90 6.32
CA ASP A 35 -9.02 13.92 6.39
C ASP A 35 -8.99 12.93 5.22
N PHE A 36 -9.35 11.68 5.48
CA PHE A 36 -9.35 10.61 4.46
C PHE A 36 -10.29 10.94 3.29
N GLY A 37 -11.43 11.59 3.54
CA GLY A 37 -12.38 12.00 2.51
C GLY A 37 -11.79 13.01 1.52
N HIS A 38 -10.81 13.82 1.93
CA HIS A 38 -10.14 14.76 1.03
C HIS A 38 -9.27 14.06 -0.03
N LEU A 39 -8.86 12.81 0.21
CA LEU A 39 -8.13 12.01 -0.79
C LEU A 39 -8.93 11.81 -2.07
N PHE A 40 -10.27 11.74 -1.99
CA PHE A 40 -11.12 11.59 -3.18
C PHE A 40 -11.16 12.85 -4.04
N THR A 41 -10.98 14.03 -3.44
CA THR A 41 -10.84 15.29 -4.18
C THR A 41 -9.53 15.32 -4.94
N VAL A 42 -8.43 14.94 -4.28
CA VAL A 42 -7.10 14.80 -4.89
C VAL A 42 -7.13 13.80 -6.04
N LEU A 43 -7.73 12.62 -5.83
CA LEU A 43 -7.85 11.58 -6.85
C LEU A 43 -8.61 12.07 -8.08
N ARG A 44 -9.65 12.88 -7.90
CA ARG A 44 -10.38 13.47 -9.03
C ARG A 44 -9.49 14.38 -9.87
N GLU A 45 -8.65 15.19 -9.23
CA GLU A 45 -7.69 16.05 -9.93
C GLU A 45 -6.60 15.25 -10.63
N TRP A 46 -6.05 14.24 -9.95
CA TRP A 46 -5.08 13.32 -10.54
C TRP A 46 -5.65 12.56 -11.74
N ARG A 47 -6.92 12.16 -11.73
CA ARG A 47 -7.55 11.52 -12.89
C ARG A 47 -7.59 12.41 -14.12
N GLN A 48 -7.80 13.72 -13.92
CA GLN A 48 -7.78 14.68 -15.03
C GLN A 48 -6.36 14.87 -15.58
N ALA A 49 -5.34 14.82 -14.73
CA ALA A 49 -3.95 15.02 -15.11
C ALA A 49 -3.25 13.77 -15.67
N TYR A 50 -3.57 12.59 -15.13
CA TYR A 50 -2.80 11.35 -15.33
C TYR A 50 -3.61 10.22 -15.98
N GLY A 51 -4.93 10.36 -16.13
CA GLY A 51 -5.81 9.39 -16.79
C GLY A 51 -6.85 8.76 -15.86
N GLU A 52 -7.82 8.07 -16.45
CA GLU A 52 -9.01 7.62 -15.71
C GLU A 52 -8.75 6.44 -14.75
N GLU A 53 -7.74 5.63 -15.03
CA GLU A 53 -7.38 4.42 -14.28
C GLU A 53 -6.06 4.62 -13.54
N LEU A 54 -6.15 4.88 -12.24
CA LEU A 54 -5.03 5.16 -11.35
C LEU A 54 -5.10 4.21 -10.15
N THR A 55 -3.94 3.91 -9.57
CA THR A 55 -3.85 3.28 -8.26
C THR A 55 -3.07 4.23 -7.35
N ALA A 56 -3.66 4.59 -6.22
CA ALA A 56 -3.00 5.34 -5.16
C ALA A 56 -2.96 4.54 -3.87
N TRP A 57 -2.01 4.88 -3.01
CA TRP A 57 -1.76 4.21 -1.74
C TRP A 57 -1.70 5.26 -0.64
N ALA A 58 -2.40 5.04 0.48
CA ALA A 58 -2.51 6.05 1.53
C ALA A 58 -2.30 5.46 2.93
N ILE A 59 -1.60 6.19 3.79
CA ILE A 59 -1.43 5.86 5.22
C ILE A 59 -1.61 7.11 6.08
N GLN A 60 -1.88 6.91 7.37
CA GLN A 60 -1.82 7.97 8.36
C GLN A 60 -0.38 8.23 8.79
N VAL A 61 -0.02 9.51 8.87
CA VAL A 61 1.33 9.97 9.21
C VAL A 61 1.30 11.15 10.18
N GLU A 62 2.42 11.32 10.87
CA GLU A 62 2.77 12.56 11.58
C GLU A 62 3.69 13.37 10.67
N ALA A 63 3.09 14.22 9.84
CA ALA A 63 3.79 15.14 8.96
C ALA A 63 2.97 16.41 8.80
N ASP A 64 3.65 17.56 8.82
CA ASP A 64 3.02 18.87 8.65
C ASP A 64 3.23 19.44 7.23
N ASP A 65 4.20 18.92 6.50
CA ASP A 65 4.59 19.40 5.18
C ASP A 65 5.01 18.21 4.30
N ILE A 66 4.58 18.25 3.04
CA ILE A 66 4.87 17.24 2.03
C ILE A 66 6.28 17.42 1.44
N GLU A 67 6.81 18.65 1.46
CA GLU A 67 8.16 18.95 0.94
C GLU A 67 9.26 18.47 1.90
N ASN A 68 8.91 18.23 3.17
CA ASN A 68 9.85 17.87 4.23
C ASN A 68 9.36 16.63 5.02
N LEU A 69 9.12 15.52 4.32
CA LEU A 69 8.78 14.26 4.95
C LEU A 69 9.98 13.68 5.72
N PRO A 70 9.81 13.22 6.98
CA PRO A 70 10.88 12.56 7.73
C PRO A 70 11.41 11.32 7.01
N ALA A 71 12.73 11.10 7.06
CA ALA A 71 13.35 9.92 6.42
C ALA A 71 12.82 8.61 7.03
N GLU A 72 12.57 8.60 8.34
CA GLU A 72 12.00 7.45 9.04
C GLU A 72 10.61 7.07 8.54
N LEU A 73 9.84 8.05 8.02
CA LEU A 73 8.53 7.81 7.43
C LEU A 73 8.66 7.11 6.08
N ILE A 74 9.65 7.49 5.27
CA ILE A 74 9.93 6.87 3.97
C ILE A 74 10.35 5.41 4.17
N ASP A 75 11.25 5.15 5.12
CA ASP A 75 11.69 3.79 5.46
C ASP A 75 10.51 2.93 5.96
N ARG A 76 9.68 3.48 6.84
CA ARG A 76 8.49 2.79 7.35
C ARG A 76 7.48 2.48 6.24
N TRP A 77 7.32 3.38 5.27
CA TRP A 77 6.41 3.20 4.14
C TRP A 77 6.77 1.97 3.31
N GLU A 78 8.07 1.73 3.08
CA GLU A 78 8.54 0.60 2.26
C GLU A 78 8.38 -0.76 2.95
N TRP A 79 8.46 -0.80 4.29
CA TRP A 79 8.64 -2.06 5.02
C TRP A 79 7.52 -2.42 6.01
N GLU A 80 6.81 -1.43 6.55
CA GLU A 80 5.85 -1.63 7.65
C GLU A 80 4.48 -1.00 7.36
N GLY A 81 4.34 -0.29 6.24
CA GLY A 81 3.10 0.37 5.90
C GLY A 81 1.97 -0.64 5.70
N ASP A 82 0.83 -0.37 6.35
CA ASP A 82 -0.47 -0.97 6.06
C ASP A 82 -1.29 -0.02 5.16
N PRO A 83 -0.94 0.16 3.88
CA PRO A 83 -1.57 1.19 3.07
C PRO A 83 -3.00 0.82 2.70
N VAL A 84 -3.85 1.84 2.67
CA VAL A 84 -5.13 1.76 1.99
C VAL A 84 -4.88 1.94 0.49
N ARG A 85 -5.22 0.93 -0.32
CA ARG A 85 -5.21 1.05 -1.77
C ARG A 85 -6.50 1.69 -2.26
N ILE A 86 -6.38 2.69 -3.13
CA ILE A 86 -7.49 3.36 -3.77
C ILE A 86 -7.30 3.27 -5.28
N ASP A 87 -8.18 2.52 -5.96
CA ASP A 87 -8.17 2.37 -7.40
C ASP A 87 -9.29 3.22 -8.02
N THR A 88 -8.96 3.98 -9.05
CA THR A 88 -9.97 4.62 -9.90
C THR A 88 -10.24 3.72 -11.10
N GLU A 89 -11.52 3.49 -11.39
CA GLU A 89 -11.93 2.63 -12.51
C GLU A 89 -12.69 3.44 -13.57
N ARG A 90 -12.68 2.93 -14.81
CA ARG A 90 -13.50 3.48 -15.90
C ARG A 90 -14.97 3.54 -15.48
N GLY A 91 -15.64 4.61 -15.87
CA GLY A 91 -17.03 4.89 -15.44
C GLY A 91 -17.14 5.68 -14.14
N GLY A 92 -16.01 6.07 -13.53
CA GLY A 92 -16.00 7.02 -12.40
C GLY A 92 -16.08 6.40 -11.02
N TYR A 93 -16.02 5.07 -10.94
CA TYR A 93 -16.01 4.34 -9.68
C TYR A 93 -14.65 4.42 -8.98
N VAL A 94 -14.68 4.34 -7.66
CA VAL A 94 -13.50 4.25 -6.81
C VAL A 94 -13.63 2.98 -5.97
N ARG A 95 -12.60 2.12 -6.03
CA ARG A 95 -12.49 0.93 -5.19
C ARG A 95 -11.47 1.20 -4.10
N VAL A 96 -11.90 1.08 -2.84
CA VAL A 96 -11.02 1.19 -1.68
C VAL A 96 -10.78 -0.21 -1.14
N SER A 97 -9.52 -0.62 -1.04
CA SER A 97 -9.10 -1.90 -0.49
C SER A 97 -8.13 -1.63 0.65
N ASP A 98 -8.52 -2.09 1.82
CA ASP A 98 -7.71 -1.98 3.01
C ASP A 98 -6.69 -3.13 3.03
N TYR A 99 -5.41 -2.81 2.84
CA TYR A 99 -4.30 -3.76 2.90
C TYR A 99 -3.59 -3.69 4.27
N ARG A 100 -4.32 -3.30 5.34
CA ARG A 100 -3.89 -3.56 6.72
C ARG A 100 -3.70 -5.07 6.93
N ASP A 101 -2.50 -5.46 7.34
CA ASP A 101 -2.02 -6.83 7.38
C ASP A 101 -3.08 -7.83 7.91
N VAL A 102 -3.52 -8.73 7.03
CA VAL A 102 -4.00 -10.04 7.48
C VAL A 102 -2.73 -10.80 7.83
N PRO A 103 -2.49 -11.18 9.09
CA PRO A 103 -1.19 -11.69 9.51
C PRO A 103 -0.81 -12.95 8.73
N VAL A 104 0.14 -12.84 7.81
CA VAL A 104 0.83 -14.00 7.24
C VAL A 104 1.91 -14.42 8.25
N ARG A 105 1.54 -15.29 9.20
CA ARG A 105 2.55 -15.96 10.02
C ARG A 105 3.30 -16.99 9.20
N ALA A 106 4.62 -16.85 9.21
CA ALA A 106 5.60 -17.75 8.61
C ALA A 106 5.36 -19.22 9.00
N GLY A 107 5.21 -20.07 7.99
CA GLY A 107 5.05 -21.52 8.14
C GLY A 107 5.78 -22.33 7.07
N ILE A 108 6.83 -21.79 6.45
CA ILE A 108 7.84 -22.61 5.76
C ILE A 108 9.04 -22.68 6.69
N THR A 109 9.00 -23.63 7.63
CA THR A 109 10.22 -24.11 8.25
C THR A 109 10.68 -25.33 7.46
N THR A 110 11.46 -25.10 6.40
CA THR A 110 12.34 -26.14 5.88
C THR A 110 13.46 -26.33 6.90
N ARG A 111 13.29 -27.31 7.78
CA ARG A 111 14.43 -27.93 8.46
C ARG A 111 14.34 -29.44 8.30
N SER A 112 15.07 -29.94 7.32
CA SER A 112 15.50 -31.34 7.30
C SER A 112 16.37 -31.59 8.52
N SER A 113 15.93 -32.46 9.41
CA SER A 113 16.81 -33.24 10.26
C SER A 113 16.17 -34.60 10.53
N THR A 114 16.78 -35.61 9.93
CA THR A 114 16.82 -37.03 10.32
C THR A 114 16.41 -37.32 11.76
N GLY A 115 15.43 -38.21 11.95
CA GLY A 115 15.11 -38.82 13.25
C GLY A 115 13.70 -39.41 13.34
N VAL A 116 13.53 -40.69 12.99
CA VAL A 116 12.44 -41.56 13.48
C VAL A 116 12.87 -42.12 14.86
N PRO A 117 12.03 -42.63 15.81
CA PRO A 117 10.56 -42.74 15.98
C PRO A 117 10.06 -42.28 17.38
N LEU A 118 8.75 -42.40 17.71
CA LEU A 118 8.19 -43.36 18.71
C LEU A 118 6.71 -43.12 19.04
N TRP A 119 6.03 -44.23 19.34
CA TRP A 119 4.58 -44.43 19.49
C TRP A 119 4.06 -44.11 20.91
N THR A 120 2.72 -44.22 21.05
CA THR A 120 1.80 -44.18 22.22
C THR A 120 1.09 -42.82 22.42
N THR A 121 -0.20 -42.72 22.78
CA THR A 121 -1.03 -43.58 23.65
C THR A 121 -2.55 -43.40 23.36
N THR A 122 -3.28 -44.51 23.41
CA THR A 122 -4.64 -44.82 23.92
C THR A 122 -5.72 -43.73 24.07
N SER A 123 -6.90 -43.99 23.48
CA SER A 123 -8.21 -44.13 24.16
C SER A 123 -9.15 -45.00 23.33
#